data_AF-A0A428P9I4-F1
#
_entry.id   AF-A0A428P9I4-F1
#
_cell.length_a   1.000
_cell.length_b   1.000
_cell.length_c   1.000
_cell.angle_alpha   90.00
_cell.angle_beta   90.00
_cell.angle_gamma   90.00
#
_symmetry.space_group_name_H-M   'P 1'
#
loop_
_entity.id
_entity.type
_entity.pdbx_description
1 polymer ?
#
loop_
_entity_poly.entity_id
_entity_poly.type
_entity_poly.pdbx_seq_one_letter_code
_entity_poly.pdbx_strand_id
1 'polypeptide(L)'
;MSKMYLPVPTEIRLLIAQHIARECATAAAQQAWHERCSRDSDVDMSLDIWAEYAYIDGVRYVSYISNQAVETCTARQIQVARGRPATALYVLEDHLGIRELVFGRETEYRPTTRPESGLWWRTVPLTSERLKIKSDGLKLRHVISTPAVSNKLWRLPMTLPELRDLRFLTFSPDHAPKINMFRMVPLTLNDPDVIGYSACWGKTLMTLHAHRAGENFSFYKDFSAAYPRAVWIHVPMTSGERISEIWGRRGKIHDHMGLLLRTNKARQTAIGLPISPRLLLQNGRVHPAWTQLCVLPETPSRLFFSLSPLGVHQLSTKEMRNPNATLSIPAPMSCPKTHGILDYFYSAASLDEVVEITPCRVKLATHSLISGLIFQYANGERACVGDIRLDSLGETLLVQPKSRLHLAFKMDRSVGPHATRFCLDSSLDEGSPEWLSLPLVGVLEWWFAYGHCKVYHQGRESPSLFN
;
A
#
# COMPACT_ATOMS: atom_id res chain seq x y z
N MET A 1 47.53 30.17 -23.19
CA MET A 1 46.21 30.18 -23.84
C MET A 1 45.25 31.01 -23.01
N SER A 2 44.66 32.01 -23.63
CA SER A 2 43.78 33.03 -23.06
C SER A 2 42.53 32.43 -22.39
N LYS A 3 42.25 32.80 -21.14
CA LYS A 3 40.99 32.50 -20.45
C LYS A 3 39.90 33.45 -20.99
N MET A 4 39.11 33.00 -21.96
CA MET A 4 37.85 33.66 -22.32
C MET A 4 36.82 33.42 -21.20
N TYR A 5 36.66 34.40 -20.32
CA TYR A 5 35.45 34.49 -19.50
C TYR A 5 34.38 35.20 -20.31
N LEU A 6 33.42 34.44 -20.85
CA LEU A 6 32.20 35.03 -21.38
C LEU A 6 31.34 35.54 -20.21
N PRO A 7 30.96 36.82 -20.17
CA PRO A 7 30.12 37.40 -19.12
C PRO A 7 28.66 37.03 -19.40
N VAL A 8 28.34 35.75 -19.27
CA VAL A 8 26.97 35.24 -19.38
C VAL A 8 26.19 35.69 -18.13
N PRO A 9 25.01 36.31 -18.26
CA PRO A 9 24.15 36.68 -17.12
C PRO A 9 23.83 35.47 -16.22
N THR A 10 23.64 35.71 -14.93
CA THR A 10 23.43 34.66 -13.92
C THR A 10 22.24 33.77 -14.26
N GLU A 11 21.17 34.34 -14.81
CA GLU A 11 19.95 33.63 -15.23
C GLU A 11 20.25 32.61 -16.34
N ILE A 12 21.06 33.02 -17.33
CA ILE A 12 21.45 32.14 -18.44
C ILE A 12 22.42 31.06 -17.97
N ARG A 13 23.32 31.37 -17.02
CA ARG A 13 24.18 30.36 -16.39
C ARG A 13 23.38 29.32 -15.61
N LEU A 14 22.32 29.74 -14.90
CA LEU A 14 21.43 28.83 -14.18
C LEU A 14 20.61 27.96 -15.14
N LEU A 15 20.13 28.52 -16.25
CA LEU A 15 19.46 27.76 -17.30
C LEU A 15 20.38 26.73 -17.94
N ILE A 16 21.61 27.12 -18.30
CA ILE A 16 22.62 26.19 -18.84
C ILE A 16 22.95 25.11 -17.80
N ALA A 17 23.18 25.49 -16.54
CA ALA A 17 23.47 24.56 -15.45
C ALA A 17 22.34 23.54 -15.26
N GLN A 18 21.07 23.95 -15.36
CA GLN A 18 19.94 23.01 -15.33
C GLN A 18 19.96 22.01 -16.49
N HIS A 19 20.41 22.42 -17.67
CA HIS A 19 20.45 21.57 -18.87
C HIS A 19 21.66 20.64 -18.92
N ILE A 20 22.78 20.99 -18.25
CA ILE A 20 23.99 20.14 -18.20
C ILE A 20 24.15 19.39 -16.89
N ALA A 21 23.27 19.60 -15.90
CA ALA A 21 23.40 19.02 -14.57
C ALA A 21 23.50 17.49 -14.62
N ARG A 22 22.73 16.84 -15.49
CA ARG A 22 22.69 15.37 -15.61
C ARG A 22 23.97 14.83 -16.23
N GLU A 23 24.48 15.51 -17.26
CA GLU A 23 25.70 15.18 -17.99
C GLU A 23 26.92 15.40 -17.08
N CYS A 24 26.95 16.53 -16.36
CA CYS A 24 27.96 16.82 -15.35
C CYS A 24 27.93 15.82 -14.19
N ALA A 25 26.75 15.44 -13.68
CA ALA A 25 26.63 14.42 -12.64
C ALA A 25 27.12 13.05 -13.15
N THR A 26 26.78 12.68 -14.38
CA THR A 26 27.24 11.43 -15.00
C THR A 26 28.76 11.43 -15.19
N ALA A 27 29.33 12.52 -15.70
CA ALA A 27 30.78 12.67 -15.87
C ALA A 27 31.53 12.66 -14.53
N ALA A 28 31.01 13.36 -13.51
CA ALA A 28 31.56 13.34 -12.16
C ALA A 28 31.50 11.94 -11.54
N ALA A 29 30.39 11.22 -11.72
CA ALA A 29 30.24 9.84 -11.25
C ALA A 29 31.21 8.90 -11.97
N GLN A 30 31.38 9.03 -13.28
CA GLN A 30 32.33 8.25 -14.07
C GLN A 30 33.78 8.52 -13.66
N GLN A 31 34.16 9.79 -13.48
CA GLN A 31 35.49 10.16 -13.04
C GLN A 31 35.78 9.63 -11.64
N ALA A 32 34.84 9.78 -10.70
CA ALA A 32 34.96 9.21 -9.36
C ALA A 32 35.10 7.67 -9.39
N TRP A 33 34.47 7.01 -10.37
CA TRP A 33 34.57 5.56 -10.56
C TRP A 33 35.93 5.12 -11.11
N HIS A 34 36.50 5.89 -12.05
CA HIS A 34 37.80 5.57 -12.65
C HIS A 34 38.97 5.68 -11.66
N GLU A 35 38.87 6.58 -10.69
CA GLU A 35 39.94 6.83 -9.72
C GLU A 35 39.91 5.86 -8.51
N ARG A 36 38.91 4.99 -8.39
CA ARG A 36 38.73 4.11 -7.22
C ARG A 36 38.72 2.62 -7.57
N CYS A 37 39.58 1.85 -6.90
CA CYS A 37 39.47 0.39 -6.86
C CYS A 37 38.36 -0.04 -5.89
N SER A 38 37.67 -1.15 -6.18
CA SER A 38 36.72 -1.74 -5.23
C SER A 38 37.41 -2.03 -3.90
N ARG A 39 36.90 -1.41 -2.82
CA ARG A 39 37.36 -1.61 -1.45
C ARG A 39 36.26 -2.29 -0.65
N ASP A 40 36.16 -3.61 -0.82
CA ASP A 40 35.42 -4.43 0.12
C ASP A 40 35.98 -4.19 1.53
N SER A 41 35.08 -4.09 2.50
CA SER A 41 35.45 -3.87 3.89
C SER A 41 35.41 -5.19 4.66
N ASP A 42 36.42 -5.45 5.47
CA ASP A 42 36.51 -6.55 6.43
C ASP A 42 37.04 -5.98 7.74
N VAL A 43 36.17 -5.87 8.75
CA VAL A 43 36.50 -5.24 10.03
C VAL A 43 36.26 -6.17 11.19
N ASP A 44 37.11 -6.06 12.20
CA ASP A 44 36.98 -6.72 13.49
C ASP A 44 36.04 -5.91 14.39
N MET A 45 34.98 -6.54 14.88
CA MET A 45 33.97 -5.89 15.71
C MET A 45 34.38 -5.74 17.18
N SER A 46 35.51 -6.33 17.59
CA SER A 46 36.12 -6.11 18.90
C SER A 46 36.90 -4.78 18.98
N LEU A 47 37.17 -4.15 17.84
CA LEU A 47 37.91 -2.90 17.73
C LEU A 47 36.97 -1.73 17.43
N ASP A 48 37.50 -0.50 17.55
CA ASP A 48 36.79 0.69 17.09
C ASP A 48 36.53 0.56 15.60
N ILE A 49 35.35 1.01 15.14
CA ILE A 49 35.01 1.01 13.71
C ILE A 49 34.76 2.44 13.27
N TRP A 50 35.49 2.84 12.24
CA TRP A 50 35.38 4.13 11.58
C TRP A 50 34.73 3.94 10.22
N ALA A 51 33.88 4.88 9.83
CA ALA A 51 33.24 4.93 8.53
C ALA A 51 33.63 6.20 7.79
N GLU A 52 34.00 6.04 6.53
CA GLU A 52 34.14 7.13 5.56
C GLU A 52 32.86 7.25 4.74
N TYR A 53 32.59 8.47 4.25
CA TYR A 53 31.40 8.75 3.47
C TYR A 53 31.76 9.41 2.13
N ALA A 54 31.00 9.05 1.10
CA ALA A 54 31.00 9.72 -0.19
C ALA A 54 29.65 10.41 -0.42
N TYR A 55 29.67 11.51 -1.16
CA TYR A 55 28.46 12.22 -1.57
C TYR A 55 28.25 12.02 -3.06
N ILE A 56 27.09 11.49 -3.44
CA ILE A 56 26.68 11.31 -4.82
C ILE A 56 25.41 12.12 -5.00
N ASP A 57 25.44 13.12 -5.88
CA ASP A 57 24.32 14.05 -6.10
C ASP A 57 23.81 14.70 -4.80
N GLY A 58 24.74 15.07 -3.90
CA GLY A 58 24.43 15.66 -2.59
C GLY A 58 23.95 14.65 -1.54
N VAL A 59 23.85 13.36 -1.89
CA VAL A 59 23.35 12.30 -1.04
C VAL A 59 24.51 11.53 -0.39
N ARG A 60 24.50 11.43 0.94
CA ARG A 60 25.57 10.77 1.72
C ARG A 60 25.43 9.25 1.73
N TYR A 61 26.47 8.55 1.30
CA TYR A 61 26.61 7.08 1.35
C TYR A 61 27.83 6.68 2.18
N VAL A 62 27.77 5.49 2.81
CA VAL A 62 28.95 4.90 3.45
C VAL A 62 29.88 4.39 2.36
N SER A 63 31.08 4.96 2.25
CA SER A 63 32.04 4.58 1.22
C SER A 63 32.88 3.39 1.63
N TYR A 64 33.32 3.37 2.88
CA TYR A 64 34.27 2.40 3.41
C TYR A 64 34.18 2.34 4.93
N ILE A 65 34.51 1.19 5.54
CA ILE A 65 34.68 1.05 6.99
C ILE A 65 36.03 0.41 7.33
N SER A 66 36.65 0.83 8.44
CA SER A 66 37.96 0.36 8.90
C SER A 66 38.07 0.32 10.42
N ASN A 67 39.01 -0.49 10.93
CA ASN A 67 39.38 -0.47 12.35
C ASN A 67 40.39 0.61 12.73
N GLN A 68 40.93 1.32 11.74
CA GLN A 68 41.83 2.44 11.94
C GLN A 68 41.07 3.74 11.71
N ALA A 69 41.37 4.75 12.53
CA ALA A 69 40.92 6.10 12.27
C ALA A 69 41.51 6.57 10.94
N VAL A 70 40.66 7.00 10.03
CA VAL A 70 41.09 7.61 8.77
C VAL A 70 41.07 9.12 8.99
N GLU A 71 42.21 9.79 8.77
CA GLU A 71 42.31 11.25 8.89
C GLU A 71 41.71 11.96 7.67
N THR A 72 40.44 11.68 7.36
CA THR A 72 39.69 12.43 6.35
C THR A 72 38.58 13.23 7.01
N CYS A 73 38.25 14.38 6.43
CA CYS A 73 37.18 15.25 6.94
C CYS A 73 35.79 14.58 6.95
N THR A 74 35.64 13.48 6.21
CA THR A 74 34.41 12.69 6.14
C THR A 74 34.39 11.51 7.12
N ALA A 75 35.53 11.07 7.65
CA ALA A 75 35.58 9.91 8.52
C ALA A 75 34.89 10.18 9.88
N ARG A 76 34.11 9.20 10.35
CA ARG A 76 33.44 9.24 11.66
C ARG A 76 33.55 7.90 12.36
N GLN A 77 33.77 7.92 13.65
CA GLN A 77 33.66 6.71 14.47
C GLN A 77 32.18 6.31 14.57
N ILE A 78 31.87 5.05 14.24
CA ILE A 78 30.50 4.51 14.27
C ILE A 78 30.31 3.38 15.28
N GLN A 79 31.40 2.83 15.82
CA GLN A 79 31.39 1.86 16.91
C GLN A 79 32.64 2.02 17.78
N VAL A 80 32.49 1.84 19.09
CA VAL A 80 33.59 1.89 20.08
C VAL A 80 33.80 0.49 20.68
N ALA A 81 35.05 0.03 20.69
CA ALA A 81 35.50 -1.27 21.20
C ALA A 81 35.17 -1.48 22.69
N ARG A 82 35.39 -0.43 23.49
CA ARG A 82 35.24 -0.47 24.96
C ARG A 82 33.78 -0.42 25.42
N GLY A 83 32.83 -0.40 24.49
CA GLY A 83 31.41 -0.51 24.77
C GLY A 83 31.02 -1.96 25.07
N ARG A 84 29.74 -2.17 25.38
CA ARG A 84 29.19 -3.53 25.40
C ARG A 84 29.07 -4.03 23.95
N PRO A 85 29.34 -5.33 23.66
CA PRO A 85 29.37 -5.83 22.29
C PRO A 85 28.01 -5.68 21.60
N ALA A 86 28.06 -5.24 20.34
CA ALA A 86 26.89 -5.17 19.47
C ALA A 86 26.48 -6.57 19.03
N THR A 87 25.19 -6.85 19.04
CA THR A 87 24.64 -8.15 18.62
C THR A 87 23.79 -8.03 17.35
N ALA A 88 23.51 -6.80 16.91
CA ALA A 88 22.76 -6.51 15.69
C ALA A 88 23.36 -5.31 14.96
N LEU A 89 23.33 -5.36 13.63
CA LEU A 89 23.63 -4.25 12.75
C LEU A 89 22.36 -3.82 12.01
N TYR A 90 21.95 -2.58 12.21
CA TYR A 90 20.87 -1.95 11.46
C TYR A 90 21.47 -1.20 10.28
N VAL A 91 21.10 -1.63 9.07
CA VAL A 91 21.57 -1.07 7.80
C VAL A 91 20.44 -0.26 7.19
N LEU A 92 20.66 1.05 7.02
CA LEU A 92 19.77 1.90 6.24
C LEU A 92 20.29 1.98 4.82
N GLU A 93 19.45 1.65 3.85
CA GLU A 93 19.80 1.65 2.44
C GLU A 93 18.67 2.15 1.55
N ASP A 94 19.04 2.70 0.40
CA ASP A 94 18.14 2.97 -0.71
C ASP A 94 18.48 2.06 -1.91
N HIS A 95 17.92 2.36 -3.09
CA HIS A 95 18.22 1.58 -4.30
C HIS A 95 19.67 1.71 -4.76
N LEU A 96 20.36 2.81 -4.42
CA LEU A 96 21.73 3.12 -4.81
C LEU A 96 22.76 2.59 -3.81
N GLY A 97 22.51 2.54 -2.50
CA GLY A 97 23.49 1.95 -1.57
C GLY A 97 23.19 2.16 -0.10
N ILE A 98 24.17 1.78 0.73
CA ILE A 98 24.10 1.91 2.18
C ILE A 98 24.32 3.37 2.58
N ARG A 99 23.36 3.91 3.32
CA ARG A 99 23.32 5.29 3.81
C ARG A 99 23.84 5.41 5.22
N GLU A 100 23.57 4.40 6.04
CA GLU A 100 23.91 4.39 7.45
C GLU A 100 24.08 2.97 7.97
N LEU A 101 25.00 2.82 8.92
CA LEU A 101 25.26 1.61 9.69
C LEU A 101 25.13 1.97 11.17
N VAL A 102 24.19 1.33 11.85
CA VAL A 102 23.98 1.52 13.29
C VAL A 102 24.21 0.20 13.99
N PHE A 103 25.27 0.15 14.79
CA PHE A 103 25.57 -0.98 15.65
C PHE A 103 24.72 -0.89 16.91
N GLY A 104 24.00 -1.95 17.19
CA GLY A 104 23.09 -2.00 18.32
C GLY A 104 23.04 -3.38 18.95
N ARG A 105 22.10 -3.51 19.88
CA ARG A 105 21.89 -4.74 20.63
C ARG A 105 20.52 -5.28 20.33
N GLU A 106 20.35 -6.56 20.62
CA GLU A 106 19.16 -7.32 20.30
C GLU A 106 17.90 -6.74 20.96
N THR A 107 18.05 -6.24 22.20
CA THR A 107 16.94 -5.78 23.05
C THR A 107 16.96 -4.28 23.34
N GLU A 108 18.01 -3.55 22.94
CA GLU A 108 18.15 -2.11 23.22
C GLU A 108 18.05 -1.29 21.94
N TYR A 109 17.28 -0.20 22.04
CA TYR A 109 17.22 0.99 21.19
C TYR A 109 17.11 0.79 19.66
N ARG A 110 15.96 1.19 19.10
CA ARG A 110 15.80 1.38 17.67
C ARG A 110 16.47 2.69 17.22
N PRO A 111 17.10 2.73 16.04
CA PRO A 111 17.38 3.99 15.38
C PRO A 111 16.11 4.85 15.31
N THR A 112 16.15 6.06 15.86
CA THR A 112 15.03 7.02 15.87
C THR A 112 15.01 7.83 14.58
N THR A 113 14.92 7.15 13.44
CA THR A 113 14.75 7.83 12.15
C THR A 113 13.28 7.86 11.78
N ARG A 114 12.80 9.03 11.35
CA ARG A 114 11.47 9.12 10.72
C ARG A 114 11.47 8.27 9.45
N PRO A 115 10.38 7.56 9.14
CA PRO A 115 10.29 6.80 7.90
C PRO A 115 10.35 7.78 6.72
N GLU A 116 11.35 7.62 5.86
CA GLU A 116 11.48 8.42 4.65
C GLU A 116 11.14 7.60 3.40
N SER A 117 10.67 8.28 2.36
CA SER A 117 10.42 7.64 1.08
C SER A 117 11.73 7.16 0.45
N GLY A 118 11.73 5.96 -0.15
CA GLY A 118 12.92 5.39 -0.78
C GLY A 118 13.96 4.77 0.17
N LEU A 119 13.89 5.03 1.47
CA LEU A 119 14.80 4.44 2.46
C LEU A 119 14.21 3.19 3.12
N TRP A 120 15.07 2.20 3.35
CA TRP A 120 14.70 0.92 3.94
C TRP A 120 15.75 0.41 4.91
N TRP A 121 15.28 -0.28 5.95
CA TRP A 121 16.07 -0.90 6.98
C TRP A 121 16.26 -2.39 6.75
N ARG A 122 17.46 -2.89 7.03
CA ARG A 122 17.75 -4.31 7.20
C ARG A 122 18.42 -4.52 8.55
N THR A 123 17.98 -5.54 9.28
CA THR A 123 18.62 -5.93 10.53
C THR A 123 19.42 -7.20 10.30
N VAL A 124 20.71 -7.14 10.58
CA VAL A 124 21.65 -8.25 10.39
C VAL A 124 22.11 -8.72 11.77
N PRO A 125 21.86 -9.99 12.15
CA PRO A 125 22.43 -10.58 13.36
C PRO A 125 23.96 -10.61 13.25
N LEU A 126 24.65 -10.15 14.29
CA LEU A 126 26.11 -10.19 14.35
C LEU A 126 26.53 -11.49 15.07
N THR A 127 26.87 -12.52 14.30
CA THR A 127 27.23 -13.85 14.82
C THR A 127 28.71 -14.20 14.67
N SER A 128 29.47 -13.40 13.94
CA SER A 128 30.92 -13.52 13.79
C SER A 128 31.58 -12.35 14.51
N GLU A 129 32.88 -12.42 14.79
CA GLU A 129 33.66 -11.25 15.23
C GLU A 129 34.06 -10.37 14.04
N ARG A 130 33.93 -10.87 12.80
CA ARG A 130 34.24 -10.11 11.58
C ARG A 130 33.00 -9.71 10.81
N LEU A 131 32.97 -8.47 10.37
CA LEU A 131 31.94 -7.91 9.51
C LEU A 131 32.53 -7.63 8.13
N LYS A 132 31.96 -8.30 7.11
CA LYS A 132 32.34 -8.11 5.72
C LYS A 132 31.25 -7.36 4.96
N ILE A 133 31.61 -6.35 4.17
CA ILE A 133 30.67 -5.57 3.37
C ILE A 133 31.26 -5.32 1.97
N LYS A 134 30.49 -5.65 0.93
CA LYS A 134 30.88 -5.42 -0.47
C LYS A 134 30.69 -3.97 -0.87
N SER A 135 31.66 -3.48 -1.64
CA SER A 135 31.63 -2.17 -2.28
C SER A 135 31.37 -2.31 -3.78
N ASP A 136 30.77 -1.27 -4.37
CA ASP A 136 30.78 -1.10 -5.84
C ASP A 136 31.99 -0.28 -6.34
N GLY A 137 32.89 0.13 -5.44
CA GLY A 137 34.03 1.02 -5.72
C GLY A 137 33.80 2.45 -5.25
N LEU A 138 32.56 2.93 -5.21
CA LEU A 138 32.21 4.24 -4.67
C LEU A 138 31.65 4.13 -3.25
N LYS A 139 30.81 3.12 -3.02
CA LYS A 139 30.05 2.94 -1.78
C LYS A 139 29.77 1.49 -1.45
N LEU A 140 29.47 1.27 -0.18
CA LEU A 140 29.04 -0.02 0.32
C LEU A 140 27.62 -0.35 -0.17
N ARG A 141 27.43 -1.61 -0.57
CA ARG A 141 26.19 -2.12 -1.19
C ARG A 141 25.57 -3.26 -0.42
N HIS A 142 26.38 -4.22 0.02
CA HIS A 142 25.86 -5.47 0.57
C HIS A 142 26.68 -5.95 1.75
N VAL A 143 26.05 -6.09 2.91
CA VAL A 143 26.67 -6.79 4.03
C VAL A 143 26.75 -8.27 3.67
N ILE A 144 27.98 -8.80 3.59
CA ILE A 144 28.23 -10.23 3.46
C ILE A 144 27.99 -10.82 4.84
N SER A 145 26.79 -11.32 5.04
CA SER A 145 26.47 -12.14 6.20
C SER A 145 26.30 -13.58 5.74
N THR A 146 26.47 -14.51 6.68
CA THR A 146 26.17 -15.94 6.53
C THR A 146 24.75 -16.13 5.94
N PRO A 147 24.42 -17.29 5.32
CA PRO A 147 23.21 -17.53 4.50
C PRO A 147 21.83 -17.19 5.09
N ALA A 148 21.76 -16.67 6.32
CA ALA A 148 20.56 -16.16 6.99
C ALA A 148 20.22 -14.69 6.66
N VAL A 149 20.79 -14.07 5.62
CA VAL A 149 20.41 -12.69 5.25
C VAL A 149 18.97 -12.67 4.74
N SER A 150 18.11 -12.04 5.53
CA SER A 150 16.71 -11.86 5.18
C SER A 150 16.59 -11.11 3.85
N ASN A 151 15.86 -11.68 2.92
CA ASN A 151 15.45 -11.05 1.66
C ASN A 151 14.39 -9.94 1.88
N LYS A 152 14.35 -9.34 3.06
CA LYS A 152 13.32 -8.40 3.49
C LYS A 152 13.95 -7.10 3.95
N LEU A 153 13.40 -6.03 3.43
CA LEU A 153 13.70 -4.65 3.74
C LEU A 153 12.48 -4.05 4.42
N TRP A 154 12.69 -3.29 5.48
CA TRP A 154 11.62 -2.83 6.35
C TRP A 154 11.55 -1.32 6.31
N ARG A 155 10.33 -0.77 6.25
CA ARG A 155 10.16 0.69 6.34
C ARG A 155 10.57 1.26 7.70
N LEU A 156 10.52 0.43 8.73
CA LEU A 156 10.92 0.74 10.09
C LEU A 156 12.06 -0.19 10.51
N PRO A 157 13.01 0.27 11.34
CA PRO A 157 14.02 -0.62 11.90
C PRO A 157 13.34 -1.66 12.81
N MET A 158 13.62 -2.93 12.53
CA MET A 158 13.04 -4.09 13.25
C MET A 158 14.08 -4.70 14.17
N THR A 159 13.75 -4.92 15.44
CA THR A 159 14.65 -5.63 16.35
C THR A 159 14.69 -7.12 16.03
N LEU A 160 15.75 -7.83 16.42
CA LEU A 160 15.86 -9.27 16.19
C LEU A 160 14.74 -10.09 16.88
N PRO A 161 14.27 -9.78 18.11
CA PRO A 161 13.15 -10.48 18.72
C PRO A 161 11.87 -10.30 17.92
N GLU A 162 11.57 -9.09 17.46
CA GLU A 162 10.39 -8.84 16.62
C GLU A 162 10.45 -9.63 15.31
N LEU A 163 11.61 -9.71 14.67
CA LEU A 163 11.79 -10.52 13.47
C LEU A 163 11.56 -12.02 13.72
N ARG A 164 11.93 -12.53 14.90
CA ARG A 164 11.71 -13.92 15.32
C ARG A 164 10.24 -14.21 15.61
N ASP A 165 9.51 -13.24 16.14
CA ASP A 165 8.09 -13.37 16.47
C ASP A 165 7.18 -13.27 15.24
N LEU A 166 7.65 -12.60 14.17
CA LEU A 166 6.89 -12.49 12.94
C LEU A 166 6.68 -13.86 12.27
N ARG A 167 5.49 -14.03 11.73
CA ARG A 167 5.12 -15.15 10.86
C ARG A 167 4.80 -14.60 9.49
N PHE A 168 5.17 -15.33 8.44
CA PHE A 168 5.07 -14.87 7.05
C PHE A 168 4.10 -15.74 6.27
N LEU A 169 3.25 -15.10 5.48
CA LEU A 169 2.34 -15.72 4.55
C LEU A 169 2.66 -15.25 3.14
N THR A 170 2.86 -16.20 2.23
CA THR A 170 2.92 -15.91 0.79
C THR A 170 1.52 -15.58 0.27
N PHE A 171 1.32 -14.33 -0.11
CA PHE A 171 0.08 -13.80 -0.67
C PHE A 171 0.27 -13.56 -2.17
N SER A 172 0.52 -14.62 -2.93
CA SER A 172 0.67 -14.55 -4.38
C SER A 172 -0.01 -15.75 -5.04
N PRO A 173 -0.41 -15.63 -6.32
CA PRO A 173 -0.85 -16.78 -7.09
C PRO A 173 0.23 -17.87 -7.17
N ASP A 174 -0.20 -19.10 -7.46
CA ASP A 174 0.69 -20.28 -7.48
C ASP A 174 1.83 -20.18 -8.50
N HIS A 175 1.60 -19.47 -9.61
CA HIS A 175 2.58 -19.27 -10.69
C HIS A 175 3.18 -17.85 -10.71
N ALA A 176 3.09 -17.11 -9.62
CA ALA A 176 3.68 -15.78 -9.55
C ALA A 176 5.21 -15.81 -9.74
N PRO A 177 5.81 -14.77 -10.36
CA PRO A 177 7.26 -14.69 -10.51
C PRO A 177 7.94 -14.72 -9.13
N LYS A 178 9.11 -15.36 -9.07
CA LYS A 178 9.92 -15.38 -7.85
C LYS A 178 10.44 -13.97 -7.57
N ILE A 179 10.14 -13.46 -6.37
CA ILE A 179 10.62 -12.16 -5.90
C ILE A 179 11.80 -12.38 -4.98
N ASN A 180 12.92 -11.74 -5.33
CA ASN A 180 14.18 -11.90 -4.62
C ASN A 180 14.32 -10.95 -3.42
N MET A 181 13.52 -9.89 -3.33
CA MET A 181 13.57 -8.91 -2.25
C MET A 181 12.18 -8.35 -1.96
N PHE A 182 11.76 -8.39 -0.69
CA PHE A 182 10.47 -7.86 -0.23
C PHE A 182 10.67 -6.57 0.55
N ARG A 183 9.96 -5.51 0.15
CA ARG A 183 9.92 -4.23 0.85
C ARG A 183 8.70 -4.18 1.75
N MET A 184 8.88 -4.56 3.00
CA MET A 184 7.83 -4.69 4.01
C MET A 184 7.49 -3.33 4.61
N VAL A 185 6.24 -2.91 4.45
CA VAL A 185 5.67 -1.70 5.04
C VAL A 185 4.66 -2.07 6.13
N PRO A 186 4.58 -1.29 7.23
CA PRO A 186 3.61 -1.52 8.28
C PRO A 186 2.24 -0.96 7.91
N LEU A 187 1.20 -1.70 8.28
CA LEU A 187 -0.18 -1.26 8.41
C LEU A 187 -0.52 -1.31 9.90
N THR A 188 -0.79 -0.13 10.48
CA THR A 188 -1.27 -0.03 11.86
C THR A 188 -2.72 -0.50 11.91
N LEU A 189 -3.03 -1.43 12.81
CA LEU A 189 -4.37 -1.99 12.99
C LEU A 189 -4.90 -1.65 14.38
N ASN A 190 -6.19 -1.30 14.44
CA ASN A 190 -6.96 -1.05 15.67
C ASN A 190 -6.36 0.02 16.60
N ASP A 191 -5.55 0.91 16.05
CA ASP A 191 -5.08 2.09 16.77
C ASP A 191 -6.27 3.07 16.95
N PRO A 192 -6.46 3.66 18.15
CA PRO A 192 -7.61 4.52 18.43
C PRO A 192 -7.78 5.71 17.49
N ASP A 193 -6.68 6.18 16.87
CA ASP A 193 -6.71 7.30 15.92
C ASP A 193 -7.14 6.89 14.50
N VAL A 194 -7.30 5.59 14.24
CA VAL A 194 -7.65 5.06 12.92
C VAL A 194 -9.16 5.13 12.69
N ILE A 195 -9.55 5.89 11.67
CA ILE A 195 -10.95 6.13 11.31
C ILE A 195 -11.47 5.22 10.19
N GLY A 196 -10.58 4.44 9.57
CA GLY A 196 -10.90 3.67 8.37
C GLY A 196 -9.69 2.96 7.79
N TYR A 197 -9.92 2.03 6.88
CA TYR A 197 -8.88 1.42 6.07
C TYR A 197 -9.24 1.52 4.60
N SER A 198 -8.25 1.61 3.72
CA SER A 198 -8.48 1.49 2.28
C SER A 198 -7.52 0.49 1.65
N ALA A 199 -8.02 -0.25 0.68
CA ALA A 199 -7.25 -1.15 -0.15
C ALA A 199 -7.26 -0.66 -1.60
N CYS A 200 -6.08 -0.48 -2.18
CA CYS A 200 -5.93 -0.19 -3.61
C CYS A 200 -5.83 -1.50 -4.36
N TRP A 201 -6.75 -1.74 -5.30
CA TRP A 201 -6.77 -2.95 -6.10
C TRP A 201 -6.65 -2.62 -7.59
N GLY A 202 -5.54 -3.03 -8.19
CA GLY A 202 -5.31 -2.93 -9.64
C GLY A 202 -5.62 -4.26 -10.32
N LYS A 203 -4.58 -4.95 -10.79
CA LYS A 203 -4.67 -6.37 -11.17
C LYS A 203 -4.64 -7.31 -9.97
N THR A 204 -4.21 -6.79 -8.83
CA THR A 204 -4.03 -7.50 -7.56
C THR A 204 -4.09 -6.44 -6.46
N LEU A 205 -4.04 -6.85 -5.19
CA LEU A 205 -3.86 -5.93 -4.08
C LEU A 205 -2.53 -5.17 -4.23
N MET A 206 -2.59 -3.84 -4.38
CA MET A 206 -1.41 -2.99 -4.60
C MET A 206 -0.89 -2.38 -3.29
N THR A 207 -1.80 -1.94 -2.44
CA THR A 207 -1.46 -1.40 -1.12
C THR A 207 -2.66 -1.48 -0.17
N LEU A 208 -2.36 -1.40 1.12
CA LEU A 208 -3.32 -1.18 2.19
C LEU A 208 -2.93 0.11 2.91
N HIS A 209 -3.91 0.87 3.38
CA HIS A 209 -3.69 2.11 4.11
C HIS A 209 -4.63 2.21 5.31
N ALA A 210 -4.11 2.70 6.44
CA ALA A 210 -4.90 3.00 7.62
C ALA A 210 -5.08 4.51 7.71
N HIS A 211 -6.33 4.96 7.73
CA HIS A 211 -6.70 6.36 7.66
C HIS A 211 -6.77 7.00 9.03
N ARG A 212 -6.32 8.25 9.13
CA ARG A 212 -6.39 9.07 10.36
C ARG A 212 -7.05 10.41 10.06
N ALA A 213 -7.68 11.00 11.07
CA ALA A 213 -8.28 12.33 10.92
C ALA A 213 -7.21 13.37 10.54
N GLY A 214 -7.53 14.22 9.54
CA GLY A 214 -6.66 15.30 9.08
C GLY A 214 -5.41 14.86 8.31
N GLU A 215 -5.31 13.58 7.91
CA GLU A 215 -4.16 13.12 7.14
C GLU A 215 -4.12 13.72 5.72
N ASN A 216 -2.94 13.66 5.11
CA ASN A 216 -2.75 14.06 3.72
C ASN A 216 -3.14 12.91 2.76
N PHE A 217 -4.07 13.19 1.85
CA PHE A 217 -4.55 12.24 0.86
C PHE A 217 -3.79 12.27 -0.49
N SER A 218 -2.64 12.93 -0.58
CA SER A 218 -1.87 13.06 -1.83
C SER A 218 -1.45 11.71 -2.43
N PHE A 219 -1.28 10.67 -1.60
CA PHE A 219 -0.89 9.34 -2.06
C PHE A 219 -1.91 8.74 -3.05
N TYR A 220 -3.20 9.11 -2.98
CA TYR A 220 -4.17 8.68 -3.99
C TYR A 220 -3.76 9.11 -5.40
N LYS A 221 -3.11 10.28 -5.56
CA LYS A 221 -2.64 10.77 -6.86
C LYS A 221 -1.48 9.93 -7.37
N ASP A 222 -0.53 9.58 -6.50
CA ASP A 222 0.63 8.75 -6.84
C ASP A 222 0.18 7.35 -7.32
N PHE A 223 -0.75 6.73 -6.60
CA PHE A 223 -1.32 5.44 -7.00
C PHE A 223 -2.21 5.56 -8.25
N SER A 224 -2.94 6.67 -8.43
CA SER A 224 -3.71 6.91 -9.66
C SER A 224 -2.81 7.04 -10.88
N ALA A 225 -1.64 7.68 -10.73
CA ALA A 225 -0.65 7.80 -11.80
C ALA A 225 0.02 6.46 -12.12
N ALA A 226 0.38 5.68 -11.08
CA ALA A 226 1.03 4.38 -11.25
C ALA A 226 0.06 3.28 -11.73
N TYR A 227 -1.19 3.34 -11.30
CA TYR A 227 -2.21 2.32 -11.53
C TYR A 227 -3.54 2.98 -11.96
N PRO A 228 -3.62 3.48 -13.19
CA PRO A 228 -4.75 4.31 -13.65
C PRO A 228 -6.10 3.58 -13.69
N ARG A 229 -6.12 2.24 -13.54
CA ARG A 229 -7.34 1.43 -13.50
C ARG A 229 -7.59 0.78 -12.14
N ALA A 230 -6.88 1.22 -11.10
CA ALA A 230 -7.10 0.69 -9.76
C ALA A 230 -8.42 1.21 -9.17
N VAL A 231 -9.08 0.35 -8.39
CA VAL A 231 -10.22 0.69 -7.56
C VAL A 231 -9.79 0.78 -6.10
N TRP A 232 -10.51 1.57 -5.32
CA TRP A 232 -10.29 1.71 -3.88
C TRP A 232 -11.47 1.15 -3.10
N ILE A 233 -11.18 0.14 -2.28
CA ILE A 233 -12.16 -0.46 -1.37
C ILE A 233 -11.92 0.15 0.01
N HIS A 234 -12.84 1.01 0.43
CA HIS A 234 -12.79 1.63 1.75
C HIS A 234 -13.57 0.81 2.77
N VAL A 235 -13.06 0.77 3.99
CA VAL A 235 -13.67 0.14 5.16
C VAL A 235 -13.70 1.19 6.26
N PRO A 236 -14.80 1.95 6.41
CA PRO A 236 -14.90 2.94 7.47
C PRO A 236 -14.91 2.24 8.83
N MET A 237 -14.30 2.83 9.85
CA MET A 237 -14.34 2.32 11.23
C MET A 237 -15.18 3.26 12.10
N THR A 238 -15.90 2.66 13.04
CA THR A 238 -16.79 3.38 13.97
C THR A 238 -16.22 3.33 15.38
N SER A 239 -16.70 4.19 16.28
CA SER A 239 -16.19 4.21 17.66
C SER A 239 -16.36 2.82 18.32
N GLY A 240 -15.29 2.33 18.96
CA GLY A 240 -15.25 1.01 19.61
C GLY A 240 -15.22 -0.18 18.63
N GLU A 241 -15.26 0.06 17.32
CA GLU A 241 -15.13 -0.97 16.32
C GLU A 241 -13.67 -1.26 15.99
N ARG A 242 -13.31 -2.54 15.98
CA ARG A 242 -11.97 -3.02 15.68
C ARG A 242 -12.03 -4.21 14.73
N ILE A 243 -11.00 -4.38 13.93
CA ILE A 243 -10.79 -5.62 13.16
C ILE A 243 -10.44 -6.71 14.17
N SER A 244 -11.26 -7.75 14.26
CA SER A 244 -11.01 -8.90 15.12
C SER A 244 -10.32 -10.03 14.38
N GLU A 245 -10.58 -10.19 13.08
CA GLU A 245 -10.02 -11.27 12.28
C GLU A 245 -9.68 -10.81 10.86
N ILE A 246 -8.61 -11.39 10.31
CA ILE A 246 -8.25 -11.23 8.91
C ILE A 246 -8.25 -12.62 8.27
N TRP A 247 -8.93 -12.72 7.14
CA TRP A 247 -9.08 -13.92 6.33
C TRP A 247 -8.46 -13.70 4.96
N GLY A 248 -8.01 -14.77 4.33
CA GLY A 248 -7.36 -14.76 3.04
C GLY A 248 -7.97 -15.77 2.10
N ARG A 249 -7.98 -15.44 0.82
CA ARG A 249 -8.34 -16.34 -0.27
C ARG A 249 -7.19 -16.37 -1.25
N ARG A 250 -6.80 -17.57 -1.68
CA ARG A 250 -5.72 -17.79 -2.64
C ARG A 250 -6.17 -18.76 -3.74
N GLY A 251 -5.70 -18.53 -4.96
CA GLY A 251 -5.91 -19.45 -6.08
C GLY A 251 -4.83 -19.31 -7.15
N LYS A 252 -5.09 -19.92 -8.31
CA LYS A 252 -4.13 -20.04 -9.41
C LYS A 252 -3.76 -18.71 -10.08
N ILE A 253 -4.65 -17.71 -10.04
CA ILE A 253 -4.49 -16.39 -10.66
C ILE A 253 -4.83 -15.27 -9.68
N HIS A 254 -4.42 -14.04 -9.99
CA HIS A 254 -4.62 -12.87 -9.13
C HIS A 254 -6.09 -12.60 -8.79
N ASP A 255 -7.00 -12.81 -9.73
CA ASP A 255 -8.44 -12.56 -9.53
C ASP A 255 -9.09 -13.53 -8.53
N HIS A 256 -8.43 -14.66 -8.24
CA HIS A 256 -8.85 -15.61 -7.20
C HIS A 256 -8.33 -15.23 -5.82
N MET A 257 -7.44 -14.24 -5.72
CA MET A 257 -6.91 -13.74 -4.46
C MET A 257 -7.93 -12.84 -3.77
N GLY A 258 -7.82 -12.69 -2.46
CA GLY A 258 -8.63 -11.74 -1.70
C GLY A 258 -8.24 -11.69 -0.24
N LEU A 259 -8.58 -10.59 0.42
CA LEU A 259 -8.58 -10.46 1.88
C LEU A 259 -10.00 -10.24 2.36
N LEU A 260 -10.32 -10.69 3.56
CA LEU A 260 -11.55 -10.32 4.23
C LEU A 260 -11.23 -9.82 5.63
N LEU A 261 -11.78 -8.67 5.96
CA LEU A 261 -11.72 -8.08 7.29
C LEU A 261 -13.03 -8.39 8.00
N ARG A 262 -12.95 -8.93 9.21
CA ARG A 262 -14.09 -9.08 10.12
C ARG A 262 -13.86 -8.21 11.34
N THR A 263 -14.90 -7.49 11.75
CA THR A 263 -14.86 -6.64 12.95
C THR A 263 -15.47 -7.32 14.16
N ASN A 264 -15.23 -6.78 15.36
CA ASN A 264 -15.89 -7.19 16.61
C ASN A 264 -17.41 -6.98 16.61
N LYS A 265 -17.94 -6.20 15.65
CA LYS A 265 -19.37 -6.04 15.39
C LYS A 265 -19.91 -7.02 14.34
N ALA A 266 -19.16 -8.07 14.04
CA ALA A 266 -19.45 -9.08 13.01
C ALA A 266 -19.60 -8.54 11.58
N ARG A 267 -19.24 -7.27 11.31
CA ARG A 267 -19.20 -6.73 9.96
C ARG A 267 -18.08 -7.41 9.17
N GLN A 268 -18.38 -7.80 7.94
CA GLN A 268 -17.46 -8.46 7.04
C GLN A 268 -17.28 -7.61 5.79
N THR A 269 -16.03 -7.34 5.42
CA THR A 269 -15.71 -6.62 4.18
C THR A 269 -14.69 -7.39 3.39
N ALA A 270 -15.09 -7.84 2.20
CA ALA A 270 -14.21 -8.51 1.26
C ALA A 270 -13.43 -7.47 0.43
N ILE A 271 -12.14 -7.69 0.30
CA ILE A 271 -11.19 -6.93 -0.48
C ILE A 271 -10.71 -7.86 -1.60
N GLY A 272 -11.07 -7.53 -2.83
CA GLY A 272 -10.82 -8.34 -4.02
C GLY A 272 -12.10 -8.73 -4.74
N LEU A 273 -11.95 -9.43 -5.85
CA LEU A 273 -13.08 -9.77 -6.71
C LEU A 273 -13.95 -10.89 -6.08
N PRO A 274 -15.29 -10.81 -6.12
CA PRO A 274 -16.14 -11.97 -5.90
C PRO A 274 -15.83 -13.07 -6.92
N ILE A 275 -15.99 -14.33 -6.54
CA ILE A 275 -15.78 -15.46 -7.48
C ILE A 275 -16.98 -15.50 -8.44
N SER A 276 -16.80 -14.96 -9.64
CA SER A 276 -17.77 -15.07 -10.72
C SER A 276 -17.77 -16.49 -11.31
N PRO A 277 -18.85 -16.93 -11.99
CA PRO A 277 -18.85 -18.21 -12.71
C PRO A 277 -17.69 -18.35 -13.71
N ARG A 278 -17.26 -17.25 -14.33
CA ARG A 278 -16.11 -17.20 -15.23
C ARG A 278 -14.80 -17.52 -14.48
N LEU A 279 -14.55 -16.85 -13.35
CA LEU A 279 -13.36 -17.10 -12.52
C LEU A 279 -13.38 -18.53 -11.96
N LEU A 280 -14.56 -19.01 -11.54
CA LEU A 280 -14.74 -20.38 -11.09
C LEU A 280 -14.35 -21.39 -12.18
N LEU A 281 -14.76 -21.19 -13.43
CA LEU A 281 -14.35 -22.03 -14.57
C LEU A 281 -12.83 -22.02 -14.77
N GLN A 282 -12.19 -20.86 -14.70
CA GLN A 282 -10.73 -20.73 -14.79
C GLN A 282 -10.00 -21.43 -13.65
N ASN A 283 -10.63 -21.56 -12.48
CA ASN A 283 -10.09 -22.31 -11.35
C ASN A 283 -10.36 -23.82 -11.42
N GLY A 284 -10.88 -24.35 -12.54
CA GLY A 284 -11.25 -25.76 -12.64
C GLY A 284 -12.50 -26.11 -11.82
N ARG A 285 -13.40 -25.14 -11.64
CA ARG A 285 -14.65 -25.25 -10.86
C ARG A 285 -14.45 -25.48 -9.36
N VAL A 286 -13.27 -25.18 -8.84
CA VAL A 286 -12.99 -25.19 -7.40
C VAL A 286 -13.26 -23.81 -6.82
N HIS A 287 -14.16 -23.72 -5.84
CA HIS A 287 -14.34 -22.49 -5.08
C HIS A 287 -13.18 -22.31 -4.10
N PRO A 288 -12.34 -21.26 -4.25
CA PRO A 288 -11.30 -20.99 -3.28
C PRO A 288 -11.93 -20.55 -1.95
N ALA A 289 -11.69 -21.32 -0.89
CA ALA A 289 -12.19 -21.04 0.44
C ALA A 289 -11.47 -19.83 1.06
N TRP A 290 -12.20 -19.08 1.88
CA TRP A 290 -11.59 -18.13 2.81
C TRP A 290 -10.97 -18.89 3.96
N THR A 291 -9.69 -18.68 4.22
CA THR A 291 -8.97 -19.27 5.34
C THR A 291 -8.57 -18.19 6.33
N GLN A 292 -8.67 -18.52 7.61
CA GLN A 292 -8.31 -17.57 8.66
C GLN A 292 -6.80 -17.35 8.68
N LEU A 293 -6.36 -16.09 8.53
CA LEU A 293 -4.95 -15.72 8.56
C LEU A 293 -4.50 -15.37 9.98
N CYS A 294 -5.29 -14.55 10.68
CA CYS A 294 -5.01 -14.18 12.07
C CYS A 294 -6.28 -13.79 12.85
N VAL A 295 -6.20 -13.96 14.17
CA VAL A 295 -7.10 -13.38 15.16
C VAL A 295 -6.31 -12.26 15.83
N LEU A 296 -6.83 -11.05 15.81
CA LEU A 296 -6.16 -9.89 16.36
C LEU A 296 -6.53 -9.69 17.83
N PRO A 297 -5.59 -9.22 18.67
CA PRO A 297 -5.88 -8.85 20.05
C PRO A 297 -6.79 -7.62 20.09
N GLU A 298 -7.31 -7.32 21.28
CA GLU A 298 -8.07 -6.08 21.52
C GLU A 298 -7.17 -4.83 21.47
N THR A 299 -5.87 -5.01 21.69
CA THR A 299 -4.88 -3.94 21.63
C THR A 299 -4.48 -3.62 20.19
N PRO A 300 -3.98 -2.40 19.93
CA PRO A 300 -3.43 -2.05 18.63
C PRO A 300 -2.36 -3.05 18.19
N SER A 301 -2.41 -3.44 16.93
CA SER A 301 -1.51 -4.42 16.35
C SER A 301 -0.95 -3.94 15.02
N ARG A 302 -0.08 -4.74 14.42
CA ARG A 302 0.60 -4.37 13.18
C ARG A 302 0.60 -5.55 12.22
N LEU A 303 0.13 -5.29 11.01
CA LEU A 303 0.33 -6.15 9.86
C LEU A 303 1.43 -5.54 9.00
N PHE A 304 2.33 -6.33 8.48
CA PHE A 304 3.28 -5.93 7.47
C PHE A 304 2.87 -6.53 6.13
N PHE A 305 3.02 -5.76 5.06
CA PHE A 305 2.79 -6.25 3.71
C PHE A 305 3.94 -5.82 2.79
N SER A 306 4.23 -6.61 1.76
CA SER A 306 5.24 -6.24 0.78
C SER A 306 4.70 -5.20 -0.20
N LEU A 307 5.40 -4.08 -0.34
CA LEU A 307 5.14 -3.04 -1.32
C LEU A 307 5.96 -3.31 -2.58
N SER A 308 5.29 -3.55 -3.70
CA SER A 308 5.93 -3.84 -4.99
C SER A 308 5.08 -3.33 -6.15
N PRO A 309 5.70 -2.92 -7.28
CA PRO A 309 4.98 -2.63 -8.51
C PRO A 309 4.11 -3.77 -9.04
N LEU A 310 4.43 -5.02 -8.65
CA LEU A 310 3.70 -6.23 -9.01
C LEU A 310 2.56 -6.58 -8.02
N GLY A 311 2.38 -5.77 -6.98
CA GLY A 311 1.37 -5.97 -5.93
C GLY A 311 1.94 -6.51 -4.63
N VAL A 312 1.05 -6.76 -3.68
CA VAL A 312 1.36 -7.41 -2.41
C VAL A 312 1.57 -8.89 -2.67
N HIS A 313 2.73 -9.41 -2.26
CA HIS A 313 3.11 -10.82 -2.41
C HIS A 313 3.35 -11.53 -1.08
N GLN A 314 3.50 -10.77 0.01
CA GLN A 314 3.79 -11.31 1.32
C GLN A 314 3.09 -10.48 2.38
N LEU A 315 2.50 -11.18 3.35
CA LEU A 315 1.91 -10.61 4.55
C LEU A 315 2.66 -11.14 5.76
N SER A 316 2.73 -10.36 6.83
CA SER A 316 3.38 -10.79 8.06
C SER A 316 2.83 -10.12 9.30
N THR A 317 2.60 -10.91 10.34
CA THR A 317 2.25 -10.43 11.68
C THR A 317 2.64 -11.53 12.68
N LYS A 318 2.85 -11.17 13.94
CA LYS A 318 3.05 -12.14 15.03
C LYS A 318 1.80 -13.00 15.27
N GLU A 319 0.63 -12.47 14.92
CA GLU A 319 -0.66 -13.12 15.15
C GLU A 319 -1.06 -14.11 14.04
N MET A 320 -0.21 -14.30 13.02
CA MET A 320 -0.51 -15.20 11.91
C MET A 320 -0.57 -16.64 12.42
N ARG A 321 -1.61 -17.37 12.03
CA ARG A 321 -1.82 -18.77 12.42
C ARG A 321 -1.83 -19.66 11.19
N ASN A 322 -1.64 -20.97 11.42
CA ASN A 322 -1.93 -21.94 10.38
C ASN A 322 -3.44 -21.94 10.09
N PRO A 323 -3.84 -21.98 8.81
CA PRO A 323 -5.24 -21.90 8.43
C PRO A 323 -5.98 -23.16 8.85
N ASN A 324 -6.70 -23.09 9.98
CA ASN A 324 -7.49 -24.21 10.51
C ASN A 324 -9.00 -24.00 10.35
N ALA A 325 -9.43 -22.76 10.10
CA ALA A 325 -10.82 -22.40 9.94
C ALA A 325 -11.09 -21.92 8.51
N THR A 326 -12.26 -22.29 8.00
CA THR A 326 -12.80 -21.80 6.74
C THR A 326 -14.05 -20.96 6.97
N LEU A 327 -14.27 -19.99 6.09
CA LEU A 327 -15.44 -19.11 6.14
C LEU A 327 -16.17 -19.14 4.80
N SER A 328 -17.49 -19.29 4.87
CA SER A 328 -18.38 -18.99 3.75
C SER A 328 -18.94 -17.58 3.92
N ILE A 329 -18.80 -16.75 2.89
CA ILE A 329 -19.45 -15.43 2.83
C ILE A 329 -20.79 -15.61 2.12
N PRO A 330 -21.87 -14.94 2.56
CA PRO A 330 -23.12 -14.89 1.82
C PRO A 330 -22.87 -14.51 0.35
N ALA A 331 -23.51 -15.25 -0.56
CA ALA A 331 -23.50 -14.88 -1.97
C ALA A 331 -24.25 -13.55 -2.14
N PRO A 332 -23.81 -12.68 -3.06
CA PRO A 332 -24.59 -11.53 -3.46
C PRO A 332 -26.01 -11.92 -3.90
N MET A 333 -27.00 -11.09 -3.60
CA MET A 333 -28.40 -11.37 -3.96
C MET A 333 -28.63 -11.16 -5.45
N SER A 334 -27.95 -10.16 -6.03
CA SER A 334 -27.96 -9.89 -7.47
C SER A 334 -26.63 -10.30 -8.09
N CYS A 335 -26.58 -10.56 -9.38
CA CYS A 335 -25.32 -10.75 -10.11
C CYS A 335 -25.45 -10.12 -11.50
N PRO A 336 -24.53 -9.22 -11.90
CA PRO A 336 -24.54 -8.65 -13.24
C PRO A 336 -24.57 -9.74 -14.31
N LYS A 337 -25.64 -9.75 -15.13
CA LYS A 337 -25.73 -10.57 -16.34
C LYS A 337 -24.79 -9.99 -17.41
N THR A 338 -23.48 -10.12 -17.24
CA THR A 338 -22.50 -9.63 -18.22
C THR A 338 -21.92 -10.77 -19.03
N HIS A 339 -21.98 -10.63 -20.36
CA HIS A 339 -21.29 -11.50 -21.32
C HIS A 339 -19.76 -11.24 -21.26
N GLY A 340 -19.11 -11.75 -20.21
CA GLY A 340 -17.73 -12.22 -20.27
C GLY A 340 -16.56 -11.23 -20.38
N ILE A 341 -16.73 -9.90 -20.35
CA ILE A 341 -15.59 -8.98 -20.57
C ILE A 341 -14.95 -8.46 -19.26
N LEU A 342 -15.74 -8.09 -18.24
CA LEU A 342 -15.23 -7.39 -17.05
C LEU A 342 -15.57 -8.12 -15.75
N ASP A 343 -14.60 -8.19 -14.84
CA ASP A 343 -14.80 -8.67 -13.46
C ASP A 343 -15.14 -7.48 -12.57
N TYR A 344 -16.23 -7.60 -11.83
CA TYR A 344 -16.78 -6.56 -10.96
C TYR A 344 -16.40 -6.85 -9.52
N PHE A 345 -15.97 -5.82 -8.79
CA PHE A 345 -16.03 -5.78 -7.34
C PHE A 345 -17.48 -5.65 -6.88
N TYR A 346 -17.70 -6.05 -5.64
CA TYR A 346 -19.01 -6.06 -5.02
C TYR A 346 -18.94 -5.45 -3.63
N SER A 347 -19.94 -4.64 -3.32
CA SER A 347 -20.17 -4.07 -2.00
C SER A 347 -21.67 -3.90 -1.80
N ALA A 348 -22.11 -3.93 -0.54
CA ALA A 348 -23.50 -3.69 -0.20
C ALA A 348 -23.61 -2.97 1.14
N ALA A 349 -24.67 -2.18 1.30
CA ALA A 349 -24.98 -1.49 2.54
C ALA A 349 -26.49 -1.43 2.75
N SER A 350 -26.92 -1.41 4.02
CA SER A 350 -28.31 -1.13 4.34
C SER A 350 -28.61 0.36 4.10
N LEU A 351 -29.79 0.64 3.57
CA LEU A 351 -30.36 1.98 3.49
C LEU A 351 -31.29 2.27 4.69
N ASP A 352 -31.57 1.27 5.53
CA ASP A 352 -32.36 1.45 6.74
C ASP A 352 -31.63 2.38 7.72
N GLU A 353 -32.36 3.33 8.30
CA GLU A 353 -31.87 4.26 9.32
C GLU A 353 -30.66 5.13 8.91
N VAL A 354 -30.46 5.32 7.60
CA VAL A 354 -29.46 6.26 7.07
C VAL A 354 -29.89 7.69 7.36
N VAL A 355 -28.99 8.47 7.97
CA VAL A 355 -29.21 9.88 8.31
C VAL A 355 -28.39 10.84 7.45
N GLU A 356 -27.24 10.39 6.92
CA GLU A 356 -26.42 11.18 5.99
C GLU A 356 -25.86 10.31 4.87
N ILE A 357 -25.70 10.91 3.70
CA ILE A 357 -25.09 10.27 2.53
C ILE A 357 -24.02 11.20 1.95
N THR A 358 -22.80 10.69 1.80
CA THR A 358 -21.67 11.40 1.17
C THR A 358 -21.29 10.68 -0.13
N PRO A 359 -21.47 11.31 -1.30
CA PRO A 359 -21.08 10.71 -2.57
C PRO A 359 -19.57 10.83 -2.81
N CYS A 360 -18.95 9.81 -3.39
CA CYS A 360 -17.60 9.86 -3.91
C CYS A 360 -17.65 10.20 -5.41
N ARG A 361 -17.00 11.29 -5.83
CA ARG A 361 -17.02 11.81 -7.20
C ARG A 361 -15.63 11.75 -7.81
N VAL A 362 -15.45 10.87 -8.79
CA VAL A 362 -14.17 10.71 -9.47
C VAL A 362 -14.24 11.33 -10.86
N LYS A 363 -13.22 12.15 -11.17
CA LYS A 363 -13.00 12.70 -12.51
C LYS A 363 -11.97 11.84 -13.24
N LEU A 364 -12.41 11.11 -14.25
CA LEU A 364 -11.56 10.37 -15.17
C LEU A 364 -11.23 11.25 -16.38
N ALA A 365 -10.27 10.79 -17.19
CA ALA A 365 -9.91 11.49 -18.43
C ALA A 365 -11.08 11.62 -19.42
N THR A 366 -12.01 10.66 -19.40
CA THR A 366 -13.12 10.58 -20.36
C THR A 366 -14.44 11.14 -19.81
N HIS A 367 -14.68 11.04 -18.51
CA HIS A 367 -15.95 11.44 -17.89
C HIS A 367 -15.80 11.65 -16.38
N SER A 368 -16.83 12.19 -15.74
CA SER A 368 -16.95 12.23 -14.28
C SER A 368 -18.06 11.29 -13.84
N LEU A 369 -17.85 10.57 -12.75
CA LEU A 369 -18.83 9.62 -12.22
C LEU A 369 -18.97 9.72 -10.70
N ILE A 370 -20.11 9.25 -10.20
CA ILE A 370 -20.30 8.87 -8.81
C ILE A 370 -19.74 7.45 -8.68
N SER A 371 -18.55 7.32 -8.09
CA SER A 371 -17.83 6.04 -8.00
C SER A 371 -18.33 5.17 -6.85
N GLY A 372 -18.93 5.80 -5.83
CA GLY A 372 -19.50 5.13 -4.66
C GLY A 372 -20.21 6.10 -3.72
N LEU A 373 -20.80 5.57 -2.65
CA LEU A 373 -21.50 6.32 -1.60
C LEU A 373 -21.03 5.86 -0.22
N ILE A 374 -20.93 6.81 0.72
CA ILE A 374 -20.74 6.55 2.15
C ILE A 374 -22.06 6.88 2.86
N PHE A 375 -22.49 5.98 3.74
CA PHE A 375 -23.68 6.08 4.56
C PHE A 375 -23.30 6.28 6.02
N GLN A 376 -23.94 7.24 6.68
CA GLN A 376 -23.90 7.42 8.14
C GLN A 376 -25.27 7.03 8.70
N TYR A 377 -25.27 6.19 9.72
CA TYR A 377 -26.48 5.72 10.41
C TYR A 377 -26.71 6.48 11.71
N ALA A 378 -27.96 6.51 12.17
CA ALA A 378 -28.37 7.19 13.41
C ALA A 378 -27.60 6.70 14.65
N ASN A 379 -27.23 5.41 14.67
CA ASN A 379 -26.44 4.78 15.73
C ASN A 379 -24.94 5.14 15.71
N GLY A 380 -24.52 6.03 14.80
CA GLY A 380 -23.12 6.44 14.63
C GLY A 380 -22.31 5.51 13.73
N GLU A 381 -22.90 4.42 13.22
CA GLU A 381 -22.21 3.51 12.32
C GLU A 381 -22.02 4.08 10.92
N ARG A 382 -21.07 3.49 10.17
CA ARG A 382 -20.77 3.86 8.79
C ARG A 382 -20.66 2.62 7.92
N ALA A 383 -21.16 2.73 6.71
CA ALA A 383 -20.95 1.76 5.64
C ALA A 383 -20.68 2.50 4.33
N CYS A 384 -20.15 1.79 3.34
CA CYS A 384 -19.97 2.37 2.02
C CYS A 384 -20.15 1.33 0.93
N VAL A 385 -20.45 1.81 -0.26
CA VAL A 385 -20.56 1.01 -1.47
C VAL A 385 -19.80 1.66 -2.62
N GLY A 386 -19.29 0.84 -3.53
CA GLY A 386 -18.54 1.30 -4.71
C GLY A 386 -17.05 1.55 -4.46
N ASP A 387 -16.45 2.27 -5.39
CA ASP A 387 -15.06 2.71 -5.36
C ASP A 387 -14.95 4.03 -4.59
N ILE A 388 -14.32 3.99 -3.42
CA ILE A 388 -14.28 5.11 -2.47
C ILE A 388 -12.86 5.61 -2.29
N ARG A 389 -12.67 6.89 -2.63
CA ARG A 389 -11.46 7.64 -2.32
C ARG A 389 -11.79 8.82 -1.43
N LEU A 390 -11.08 8.94 -0.32
CA LEU A 390 -11.34 10.02 0.64
C LEU A 390 -10.97 11.41 0.11
N ASP A 391 -10.05 11.49 -0.87
CA ASP A 391 -9.71 12.75 -1.57
C ASP A 391 -10.77 13.21 -2.58
N SER A 392 -11.79 12.38 -2.82
CA SER A 392 -12.78 12.58 -3.87
C SER A 392 -14.21 12.63 -3.31
N LEU A 393 -14.36 12.80 -2.00
CA LEU A 393 -15.67 12.94 -1.36
C LEU A 393 -16.30 14.29 -1.70
N GLY A 394 -17.58 14.24 -2.04
CA GLY A 394 -18.41 15.43 -2.22
C GLY A 394 -19.04 15.92 -0.91
N GLU A 395 -19.96 16.86 -1.05
CA GLU A 395 -20.76 17.36 0.07
C GLU A 395 -21.65 16.25 0.67
N THR A 396 -21.64 16.17 2.01
CA THR A 396 -22.54 15.30 2.77
C THR A 396 -23.95 15.86 2.77
N LEU A 397 -24.93 15.03 2.40
CA LEU A 397 -26.34 15.42 2.37
C LEU A 397 -27.09 14.77 3.53
N LEU A 398 -27.90 15.56 4.24
CA LEU A 398 -28.81 15.09 5.28
C LEU A 398 -30.04 14.42 4.67
N VAL A 399 -30.40 13.25 5.20
CA VAL A 399 -31.63 12.56 4.82
C VAL A 399 -32.81 13.21 5.52
N GLN A 400 -33.75 13.74 4.74
CA GLN A 400 -34.99 14.31 5.26
C GLN A 400 -36.09 13.24 5.32
N PRO A 401 -37.15 13.45 6.11
CA PRO A 401 -38.33 12.59 6.06
C PRO A 401 -38.86 12.50 4.62
N LYS A 402 -39.12 11.28 4.15
CA LYS A 402 -39.57 10.96 2.78
C LYS A 402 -38.54 11.18 1.67
N SER A 403 -37.27 11.47 1.99
CA SER A 403 -36.21 11.49 0.97
C SER A 403 -36.12 10.15 0.25
N ARG A 404 -35.83 10.21 -1.05
CA ARG A 404 -35.47 9.07 -1.89
C ARG A 404 -34.07 9.27 -2.44
N LEU A 405 -33.38 8.16 -2.68
CA LEU A 405 -32.06 8.13 -3.29
C LEU A 405 -32.22 8.12 -4.80
N HIS A 406 -31.77 9.17 -5.48
CA HIS A 406 -31.82 9.24 -6.94
C HIS A 406 -30.41 9.18 -7.54
N LEU A 407 -30.18 8.22 -8.43
CA LEU A 407 -28.94 8.06 -9.18
C LEU A 407 -29.19 8.17 -10.68
N ALA A 408 -28.56 9.14 -11.34
CA ALA A 408 -28.63 9.27 -12.79
C ALA A 408 -27.55 8.43 -13.45
N PHE A 409 -27.91 7.66 -14.48
CA PHE A 409 -26.98 6.81 -15.21
C PHE A 409 -26.79 7.30 -16.63
N LYS A 410 -25.54 7.27 -17.10
CA LYS A 410 -25.21 7.38 -18.52
C LYS A 410 -24.59 6.09 -19.01
N MET A 411 -24.82 5.84 -20.29
CA MET A 411 -24.22 4.73 -21.02
C MET A 411 -23.15 5.27 -21.96
N ASP A 412 -21.90 4.85 -21.76
CA ASP A 412 -20.79 5.10 -22.67
C ASP A 412 -20.38 3.78 -23.33
N ARG A 413 -20.31 3.73 -24.67
CA ARG A 413 -19.97 2.49 -25.39
C ARG A 413 -18.56 1.96 -25.06
N SER A 414 -17.65 2.82 -24.63
CA SER A 414 -16.27 2.49 -24.31
C SER A 414 -16.03 2.12 -22.85
N VAL A 415 -16.93 2.50 -21.94
CA VAL A 415 -16.77 2.31 -20.48
C VAL A 415 -17.88 1.45 -19.87
N GLY A 416 -19.10 1.51 -20.39
CA GLY A 416 -20.30 0.90 -19.81
C GLY A 416 -21.16 1.89 -19.02
N PRO A 417 -22.21 1.40 -18.32
CA PRO A 417 -23.07 2.23 -17.50
C PRO A 417 -22.30 2.73 -16.29
N HIS A 418 -22.51 4.00 -15.96
CA HIS A 418 -21.95 4.61 -14.76
C HIS A 418 -22.91 5.65 -14.20
N ALA A 419 -22.94 5.75 -12.87
CA ALA A 419 -23.67 6.79 -12.19
C ALA A 419 -22.97 8.14 -12.42
N THR A 420 -23.71 9.16 -12.85
CA THR A 420 -23.17 10.50 -13.17
C THR A 420 -23.64 11.57 -12.21
N ARG A 421 -24.84 11.39 -11.63
CA ARG A 421 -25.42 12.33 -10.67
C ARG A 421 -26.07 11.57 -9.53
N PHE A 422 -26.12 12.26 -8.41
CA PHE A 422 -26.70 11.80 -7.16
C PHE A 422 -27.45 12.97 -6.54
N CYS A 423 -28.67 12.74 -6.05
CA CYS A 423 -29.41 13.69 -5.23
C CYS A 423 -30.36 12.97 -4.27
N LEU A 424 -30.74 13.68 -3.21
CA LEU A 424 -31.79 13.29 -2.27
C LEU A 424 -32.97 14.22 -2.47
N ASP A 425 -34.09 13.68 -2.96
CA ASP A 425 -35.30 14.44 -3.24
C ASP A 425 -36.52 13.56 -2.95
N SER A 426 -37.66 14.20 -2.72
CA SER A 426 -38.97 13.55 -2.60
C SER A 426 -39.88 13.80 -3.81
N SER A 427 -39.49 14.73 -4.70
CA SER A 427 -40.33 15.28 -5.77
C SER A 427 -39.88 14.91 -7.20
N LEU A 428 -38.75 14.24 -7.36
CA LEU A 428 -38.23 13.81 -8.65
C LEU A 428 -39.11 12.70 -9.24
N ASP A 429 -39.62 12.93 -10.44
CA ASP A 429 -40.53 12.03 -11.17
C ASP A 429 -39.88 10.66 -11.44
N GLU A 430 -40.58 9.58 -11.08
CA GLU A 430 -40.12 8.20 -11.20
C GLU A 430 -40.02 7.71 -12.66
N GLY A 431 -40.57 8.47 -13.61
CA GLY A 431 -40.67 8.08 -15.02
C GLY A 431 -39.47 8.41 -15.91
N SER A 432 -38.45 9.14 -15.44
CA SER A 432 -37.30 9.49 -16.29
C SER A 432 -36.37 8.29 -16.49
N PRO A 433 -36.12 7.82 -17.73
CA PRO A 433 -35.27 6.65 -17.99
C PRO A 433 -33.80 6.85 -17.59
N GLU A 434 -33.37 8.09 -17.36
CA GLU A 434 -32.02 8.43 -16.88
C GLU A 434 -31.82 8.13 -15.39
N TRP A 435 -32.89 8.07 -14.58
CA TRP A 435 -32.79 8.03 -13.11
C TRP A 435 -33.26 6.70 -12.51
N LEU A 436 -32.45 6.17 -11.59
CA LEU A 436 -32.83 5.12 -10.66
C LEU A 436 -33.20 5.75 -9.31
N SER A 437 -34.49 5.83 -9.03
CA SER A 437 -35.06 6.41 -7.80
C SER A 437 -35.38 5.31 -6.79
N LEU A 438 -34.65 5.23 -5.67
CA LEU A 438 -34.74 4.16 -4.68
C LEU A 438 -35.29 4.67 -3.35
N PRO A 439 -36.15 3.91 -2.65
CA PRO A 439 -36.50 4.23 -1.28
C PRO A 439 -35.28 3.99 -0.36
N LEU A 440 -35.18 4.75 0.73
CA LEU A 440 -34.13 4.60 1.73
C LEU A 440 -34.47 3.49 2.74
N VAL A 441 -34.69 2.28 2.23
CA VAL A 441 -34.93 1.05 3.03
C VAL A 441 -34.35 -0.16 2.34
N GLY A 442 -34.03 -1.23 3.06
CA GLY A 442 -33.45 -2.45 2.52
C GLY A 442 -31.99 -2.29 2.07
N VAL A 443 -31.49 -3.21 1.24
CA VAL A 443 -30.05 -3.27 0.89
C VAL A 443 -29.79 -2.72 -0.50
N LEU A 444 -28.83 -1.79 -0.58
CA LEU A 444 -28.24 -1.32 -1.82
C LEU A 444 -27.03 -2.20 -2.15
N GLU A 445 -27.05 -2.86 -3.30
CA GLU A 445 -25.92 -3.62 -3.84
C GLU A 445 -25.26 -2.81 -4.96
N TRP A 446 -23.94 -2.64 -4.87
CA TRP A 446 -23.16 -1.89 -5.84
C TRP A 446 -22.05 -2.78 -6.40
N TRP A 447 -22.19 -3.05 -7.69
CA TRP A 447 -21.22 -3.75 -8.50
C TRP A 447 -20.40 -2.72 -9.25
N PHE A 448 -19.09 -2.78 -9.16
CA PHE A 448 -18.23 -1.74 -9.73
C PHE A 448 -16.93 -2.32 -10.26
N ALA A 449 -16.38 -1.67 -11.26
CA ALA A 449 -14.97 -1.72 -11.57
C ALA A 449 -14.57 -0.37 -12.15
N TYR A 450 -13.34 -0.24 -12.64
CA TYR A 450 -12.82 1.06 -13.05
C TYR A 450 -13.73 1.76 -14.08
N GLY A 451 -14.28 2.91 -13.69
CA GLY A 451 -15.12 3.77 -14.52
C GLY A 451 -16.55 3.29 -14.77
N HIS A 452 -16.99 2.16 -14.20
CA HIS A 452 -18.31 1.61 -14.48
C HIS A 452 -18.95 0.97 -13.25
N CYS A 453 -20.28 0.99 -13.21
CA CYS A 453 -21.02 0.40 -12.11
C CYS A 453 -22.42 -0.09 -12.52
N LYS A 454 -22.92 -1.05 -11.75
CA LYS A 454 -24.31 -1.44 -11.71
C LYS A 454 -24.83 -1.43 -10.28
N VAL A 455 -26.05 -0.94 -10.13
CA VAL A 455 -26.69 -0.80 -8.83
C VAL A 455 -27.95 -1.66 -8.81
N TYR A 456 -28.13 -2.40 -7.73
CA TYR A 456 -29.29 -3.26 -7.50
C TYR A 456 -29.92 -2.91 -6.16
N HIS A 457 -31.25 -2.93 -6.12
CA HIS A 457 -32.03 -2.68 -4.92
C HIS A 457 -33.41 -3.33 -5.05
N GLN A 458 -33.73 -4.29 -4.17
CA GLN A 458 -35.04 -4.96 -4.11
C GLN A 458 -35.60 -5.42 -5.49
N GLY A 459 -34.74 -6.02 -6.32
CA GLY A 459 -35.12 -6.51 -7.65
C GLY A 459 -35.14 -5.46 -8.76
N ARG A 460 -34.94 -4.18 -8.44
CA ARG A 460 -34.68 -3.11 -9.40
C ARG A 460 -33.19 -3.06 -9.72
N GLU A 461 -32.86 -2.78 -10.97
CA GLU A 461 -31.48 -2.61 -11.41
C GLU A 461 -31.29 -1.29 -12.16
N SER A 462 -30.07 -0.75 -12.10
CA SER A 462 -29.62 0.31 -13.00
C SER A 462 -29.74 -0.15 -14.46
N PRO A 463 -29.91 0.76 -15.45
CA PRO A 463 -30.09 0.41 -16.85
C PRO A 463 -29.15 -0.69 -17.36
N SER A 464 -29.71 -1.63 -18.12
CA SER A 464 -29.01 -2.82 -18.61
C SER A 464 -27.90 -2.47 -19.61
N LEU A 465 -26.91 -3.38 -19.70
CA LEU A 465 -25.73 -3.20 -20.55
C LEU A 465 -26.03 -3.37 -22.05
N PHE A 466 -27.14 -4.02 -22.39
CA PHE A 466 -27.59 -4.30 -23.75
C PHE A 466 -29.10 -4.58 -23.70
N ASN A 467 -29.87 -4.05 -24.66
CA ASN A 467 -31.07 -4.72 -25.13
C ASN A 467 -30.65 -5.74 -26.20
#